data_AF-A0AAD7SND6-F1
#
_entry.id   AF-A0AAD7SND6-F1
#
_cell.length_a   1.000
_cell.length_b   1.000
_cell.length_c   1.000
_cell.angle_alpha   90.00
_cell.angle_beta   90.00
_cell.angle_gamma   90.00
#
_symmetry.space_group_name_H-M   'P 1'
#
loop_
_entity.id
_entity.type
_entity.pdbx_description
1 polymer ?
#
loop_
_entity_poly.entity_id
_entity_poly.type
_entity_poly.pdbx_seq_one_letter_code
_entity_poly.pdbx_strand_id
1 'polypeptide(L)'
;MVLRRLSGNECVFSKSMTQSLSRQAMPITLSDVPPSVAELLGFEEQWDFNIFELEAATLKRPLTYLGLKVFPRFGVCEFLDCPEATLRSWLQVIEGNYHASNSYHNSTHAADVLHATAYFLGKERVKGNLDQLDEVAALIAATVHDVDHPGRTNSFLCNAGSELAILYNDTAVLESHHAALAFQLTVRDNKCNIFKNMERTQFRTLRQAIIDMVLATEMTRHFEHVNKFANSINKPIASIEESSSNSEGSDYESPASSRNSLENRLLIKRMMIKCADVANPCRPLELCIEWAARISEEYFAQTDEEKRQGLPVVMPVFDRNTCSIPKSQISFMDYFISDMFNAWDAFASLPGLMEHLADNYKYWKSLDEMKCKSLRPPPSP
;
A
#
# COMPACT_ATOMS: atom_id res chain seq x y z
N MET A 1 -36.05 50.66 13.68
CA MET A 1 -36.48 49.84 12.54
C MET A 1 -35.30 49.71 11.58
N VAL A 2 -34.46 48.70 11.77
CA VAL A 2 -33.37 48.33 10.86
C VAL A 2 -33.32 46.81 10.85
N LEU A 3 -33.73 46.22 9.73
CA LEU A 3 -33.80 44.78 9.50
C LEU A 3 -32.39 44.21 9.30
N ARG A 4 -31.98 43.32 10.22
CA ARG A 4 -30.86 42.39 10.00
C ARG A 4 -31.30 41.33 8.99
N ARG A 5 -30.67 41.31 7.81
CA ARG A 5 -30.70 40.15 6.90
C ARG A 5 -29.64 39.15 7.36
N LEU A 6 -30.10 37.96 7.78
CA LEU A 6 -29.29 36.75 7.82
C LEU A 6 -29.45 36.08 6.44
N SER A 7 -28.36 35.96 5.70
CA SER A 7 -28.33 35.20 4.44
C SER A 7 -27.72 33.84 4.74
N GLY A 8 -28.57 32.81 4.75
CA GLY A 8 -28.14 31.42 4.74
C GLY A 8 -27.60 31.06 3.36
N ASN A 9 -26.38 30.53 3.31
CA ASN A 9 -25.90 29.79 2.15
C ASN A 9 -26.02 28.30 2.48
N GLU A 10 -27.18 27.74 2.19
CA GLU A 10 -27.34 26.29 2.05
C GLU A 10 -26.63 25.87 0.76
N CYS A 11 -25.65 24.98 0.90
CA CYS A 11 -24.97 24.37 -0.22
C CYS A 11 -25.95 23.43 -0.95
N VAL A 12 -26.41 23.86 -2.13
CA VAL A 12 -27.29 23.08 -3.00
C VAL A 12 -26.46 21.95 -3.64
N PHE A 13 -26.60 20.73 -3.11
CA PHE A 13 -26.12 19.53 -3.76
C PHE A 13 -26.87 19.31 -5.08
N SER A 14 -26.15 19.45 -6.19
CA SER A 14 -26.62 19.09 -7.53
C SER A 14 -26.94 17.59 -7.59
N LYS A 15 -28.21 17.26 -7.84
CA LYS A 15 -28.64 15.93 -8.27
C LYS A 15 -28.15 15.70 -9.69
N SER A 16 -27.03 14.99 -9.85
CA SER A 16 -26.64 14.43 -11.14
C SER A 16 -27.29 13.06 -11.34
N MET A 17 -27.74 12.85 -12.58
CA MET A 17 -28.59 11.76 -13.06
C MET A 17 -27.98 10.38 -12.86
N THR A 18 -28.79 9.46 -12.35
CA THR A 18 -28.53 8.02 -12.37
C THR A 18 -28.56 7.49 -13.80
N GLN A 19 -27.39 7.32 -14.42
CA GLN A 19 -27.24 6.35 -15.49
C GLN A 19 -27.13 4.95 -14.87
N SER A 20 -28.06 4.09 -15.28
CA SER A 20 -28.18 2.69 -14.90
C SER A 20 -26.97 1.88 -15.42
N LEU A 21 -25.90 1.84 -14.65
CA LEU A 21 -24.95 0.73 -14.70
C LEU A 21 -25.60 -0.44 -13.95
N SER A 22 -25.71 -1.59 -14.61
CA SER A 22 -26.20 -2.83 -14.03
C SER A 22 -25.41 -3.14 -12.75
N ARG A 23 -26.03 -2.91 -11.57
CA ARG A 23 -25.45 -3.30 -10.29
C ARG A 23 -25.45 -4.82 -10.22
N GLN A 24 -24.34 -5.46 -10.55
CA GLN A 24 -24.08 -6.80 -10.03
C GLN A 24 -24.12 -6.71 -8.50
N ALA A 25 -24.99 -7.51 -7.89
CA ALA A 25 -25.08 -7.59 -6.43
C ALA A 25 -23.73 -8.11 -5.92
N MET A 26 -23.12 -7.38 -4.99
CA MET A 26 -21.89 -7.83 -4.33
C MET A 26 -22.20 -9.08 -3.50
N PRO A 27 -21.32 -10.09 -3.51
CA PRO A 27 -21.53 -11.33 -2.78
C PRO A 27 -21.77 -11.11 -1.28
N ILE A 28 -22.69 -11.90 -0.72
CA ILE A 28 -23.08 -11.87 0.70
C ILE A 28 -22.21 -12.82 1.53
N THR A 29 -21.33 -13.60 0.91
CA THR A 29 -20.28 -14.42 1.53
C THR A 29 -19.22 -14.74 0.48
N LEU A 30 -18.06 -15.24 0.91
CA LEU A 30 -17.07 -15.86 0.01
C LEU A 30 -17.68 -16.95 -0.90
N SER A 31 -18.73 -17.65 -0.44
CA SER A 31 -19.41 -18.69 -1.23
C SER A 31 -20.28 -18.14 -2.35
N ASP A 32 -20.61 -16.84 -2.31
CA ASP A 32 -21.42 -16.16 -3.34
C ASP A 32 -20.55 -15.47 -4.40
N VAL A 33 -19.22 -15.55 -4.27
CA VAL A 33 -18.26 -14.93 -5.19
C VAL A 33 -18.41 -15.57 -6.58
N PRO A 34 -18.47 -14.79 -7.68
CA PRO A 34 -18.52 -15.34 -9.03
C PRO A 34 -17.41 -16.37 -9.25
N PRO A 35 -17.67 -17.52 -9.90
CA PRO A 35 -16.69 -18.60 -10.05
C PRO A 35 -15.35 -18.15 -10.63
N SER A 36 -15.37 -17.23 -11.60
CA SER A 36 -14.17 -16.64 -12.19
C SER A 36 -13.33 -15.83 -11.20
N VAL A 37 -13.97 -15.12 -10.27
CA VAL A 37 -13.27 -14.38 -9.21
C VAL A 37 -12.73 -15.35 -8.15
N ALA A 38 -13.48 -16.40 -7.81
CA ALA A 38 -13.05 -17.41 -6.86
C ALA A 38 -11.83 -18.20 -7.36
N GLU A 39 -11.77 -18.51 -8.66
CA GLU A 39 -10.64 -19.17 -9.30
C GLU A 39 -9.37 -18.30 -9.21
N LEU A 40 -9.47 -17.00 -9.56
CA LEU A 40 -8.35 -16.06 -9.41
C LEU A 40 -7.85 -16.01 -7.96
N LEU A 41 -8.76 -15.82 -7.00
CA LEU A 41 -8.44 -15.78 -5.57
C LEU A 41 -7.83 -17.09 -5.03
N GLY A 42 -7.92 -18.20 -5.76
CA GLY A 42 -7.25 -19.45 -5.42
C GLY A 42 -5.72 -19.37 -5.47
N PHE A 43 -5.17 -18.39 -6.20
CA PHE A 43 -3.73 -18.20 -6.39
C PHE A 43 -3.15 -17.03 -5.58
N GLU A 44 -3.92 -16.40 -4.70
CA GLU A 44 -3.52 -15.19 -3.96
C GLU A 44 -2.30 -15.36 -3.04
N GLU A 45 -1.92 -16.59 -2.70
CA GLU A 45 -0.69 -16.82 -1.91
C GLU A 45 0.59 -16.75 -2.75
N GLN A 46 0.47 -16.76 -4.08
CA GLN A 46 1.60 -16.71 -5.00
C GLN A 46 1.99 -15.27 -5.29
N TRP A 47 3.30 -14.99 -5.34
CA TRP A 47 3.78 -13.65 -5.68
C TRP A 47 3.32 -13.17 -7.07
N ASP A 48 3.23 -14.11 -8.01
CA ASP A 48 2.85 -13.89 -9.42
C ASP A 48 1.32 -13.78 -9.60
N PHE A 49 0.61 -13.33 -8.58
CA PHE A 49 -0.83 -13.09 -8.62
C PHE A 49 -1.17 -11.87 -9.50
N ASN A 50 -2.06 -12.07 -10.48
CA ASN A 50 -2.46 -11.00 -11.40
C ASN A 50 -3.56 -10.11 -10.80
N ILE A 51 -3.14 -9.02 -10.14
CA ILE A 51 -4.06 -8.07 -9.51
C ILE A 51 -4.98 -7.35 -10.52
N PHE A 52 -4.57 -7.19 -11.79
CA PHE A 52 -5.38 -6.52 -12.81
C PHE A 52 -6.46 -7.44 -13.39
N GLU A 53 -6.24 -8.75 -13.43
CA GLU A 53 -7.32 -9.71 -13.71
C GLU A 53 -8.37 -9.67 -12.60
N LEU A 54 -7.95 -9.56 -11.33
CA LEU A 54 -8.88 -9.37 -10.22
C LEU A 54 -9.63 -8.02 -10.34
N GLU A 55 -8.94 -6.93 -10.66
CA GLU A 55 -9.56 -5.62 -10.91
C GLU A 55 -10.66 -5.73 -11.98
N ALA A 56 -10.36 -6.37 -13.11
CA ALA A 56 -11.31 -6.54 -14.21
C ALA A 56 -12.51 -7.42 -13.80
N ALA A 57 -12.24 -8.58 -13.20
CA ALA A 57 -13.26 -9.54 -12.80
C ALA A 57 -14.19 -9.02 -11.69
N THR A 58 -13.72 -8.09 -10.87
CA THR A 58 -14.48 -7.47 -9.77
C THR A 58 -15.10 -6.13 -10.13
N LEU A 59 -14.94 -5.66 -11.39
CA LEU A 59 -15.40 -4.35 -11.87
C LEU A 59 -14.83 -3.19 -11.03
N LYS A 60 -13.50 -3.16 -10.89
CA LYS A 60 -12.74 -2.19 -10.07
C LYS A 60 -13.07 -2.26 -8.57
N ARG A 61 -13.33 -3.46 -8.06
CA ARG A 61 -13.53 -3.72 -6.63
C ARG A 61 -12.57 -4.76 -6.04
N PRO A 62 -11.29 -4.79 -6.41
CA PRO A 62 -10.41 -5.89 -6.01
C PRO A 62 -10.17 -5.95 -4.50
N LEU A 63 -10.16 -4.80 -3.80
CA LEU A 63 -9.81 -4.71 -2.38
C LEU A 63 -10.83 -5.44 -1.50
N THR A 64 -12.13 -5.28 -1.79
CA THR A 64 -13.16 -5.98 -1.01
C THR A 64 -13.03 -7.50 -1.17
N TYR A 65 -12.86 -7.99 -2.40
CA TYR A 65 -12.82 -9.43 -2.66
C TYR A 65 -11.53 -10.07 -2.13
N LEU A 66 -10.37 -9.44 -2.37
CA LEU A 66 -9.11 -9.91 -1.84
C LEU A 66 -9.08 -9.85 -0.31
N GLY A 67 -9.57 -8.75 0.28
CA GLY A 67 -9.68 -8.61 1.73
C GLY A 67 -10.54 -9.70 2.37
N LEU A 68 -11.69 -10.03 1.77
CA LEU A 68 -12.53 -11.13 2.25
C LEU A 68 -11.85 -12.50 2.15
N LYS A 69 -10.90 -12.69 1.23
CA LYS A 69 -10.13 -13.94 1.11
C LYS A 69 -8.96 -13.99 2.10
N VAL A 70 -8.20 -12.89 2.21
CA VAL A 70 -6.97 -12.79 3.01
C VAL A 70 -7.28 -12.73 4.50
N PHE A 71 -8.24 -11.90 4.94
CA PHE A 71 -8.47 -11.66 6.36
C PHE A 71 -8.87 -12.93 7.14
N PRO A 72 -9.74 -13.83 6.61
CA PRO A 72 -10.01 -15.11 7.26
C PRO A 72 -8.80 -16.05 7.30
N ARG A 73 -7.93 -16.04 6.27
CA ARG A 73 -6.68 -16.83 6.25
C ARG A 73 -5.76 -16.49 7.43
N PHE A 74 -5.78 -15.23 7.86
CA PHE A 74 -5.02 -14.72 9.01
C PHE A 74 -5.84 -14.64 10.32
N GLY A 75 -7.08 -15.15 10.34
CA GLY A 75 -7.92 -15.15 11.54
C GLY A 75 -8.25 -13.75 12.09
N VAL A 76 -8.37 -12.75 11.21
CA VAL A 76 -8.55 -11.34 11.61
C VAL A 76 -9.87 -11.13 12.34
N CYS A 77 -10.96 -11.73 11.86
CA CYS A 77 -12.28 -11.60 12.49
C CYS A 77 -12.31 -12.20 13.89
N GLU A 78 -11.67 -13.36 14.06
CA GLU A 78 -11.54 -14.07 15.32
C GLU A 78 -10.71 -13.26 16.33
N PHE A 79 -9.61 -12.65 15.87
CA PHE A 79 -8.78 -11.79 16.71
C PHE A 79 -9.50 -10.51 17.16
N LEU A 80 -10.28 -9.89 16.26
CA LEU A 80 -11.00 -8.65 16.53
C LEU A 80 -12.35 -8.86 17.22
N ASP A 81 -12.79 -10.12 17.38
CA ASP A 81 -14.13 -10.51 17.79
C ASP A 81 -15.22 -9.82 16.95
N CYS A 82 -15.08 -9.82 15.62
CA CYS A 82 -16.06 -9.19 14.72
C CYS A 82 -16.66 -10.19 13.70
N PRO A 83 -17.98 -10.09 13.39
CA PRO A 83 -18.58 -10.94 12.36
C PRO A 83 -18.05 -10.61 10.96
N GLU A 84 -17.97 -11.62 10.08
CA GLU A 84 -17.57 -11.43 8.66
C GLU A 84 -18.42 -10.36 7.94
N ALA A 85 -19.70 -10.24 8.28
CA ALA A 85 -20.58 -9.20 7.73
C ALA A 85 -20.13 -7.77 8.09
N THR A 86 -19.52 -7.59 9.27
CA THR A 86 -18.94 -6.31 9.71
C THR A 86 -17.65 -6.03 8.95
N LEU A 87 -16.77 -7.03 8.82
CA LEU A 87 -15.56 -6.93 8.00
C LEU A 87 -15.89 -6.56 6.55
N ARG A 88 -16.90 -7.21 5.95
CA ARG A 88 -17.34 -6.88 4.59
C ARG A 88 -17.82 -5.43 4.48
N SER A 89 -18.68 -5.01 5.39
CA SER A 89 -19.20 -3.65 5.38
C SER A 89 -18.07 -2.62 5.51
N TRP A 90 -17.09 -2.92 6.37
CA TRP A 90 -15.88 -2.11 6.53
C TRP A 90 -15.04 -2.06 5.25
N LEU A 91 -14.69 -3.20 4.64
CA LEU A 91 -13.94 -3.26 3.38
C LEU A 91 -14.64 -2.47 2.26
N GLN A 92 -15.96 -2.60 2.15
CA GLN A 92 -16.75 -1.87 1.16
C GLN A 92 -16.73 -0.35 1.38
N VAL A 93 -16.75 0.09 2.64
CA VAL A 93 -16.66 1.52 2.97
C VAL A 93 -15.26 2.05 2.69
N ILE A 94 -14.20 1.33 3.07
CA ILE A 94 -12.81 1.73 2.77
C ILE A 94 -12.59 1.79 1.27
N GLU A 95 -12.91 0.72 0.53
CA GLU A 95 -12.77 0.68 -0.94
C GLU A 95 -13.58 1.79 -1.62
N GLY A 96 -14.79 2.09 -1.12
CA GLY A 96 -15.62 3.17 -1.65
C GLY A 96 -15.05 4.58 -1.45
N ASN A 97 -14.02 4.74 -0.61
CA ASN A 97 -13.30 6.00 -0.42
C ASN A 97 -11.94 6.02 -1.14
N TYR A 98 -11.56 4.97 -1.87
CA TYR A 98 -10.49 5.05 -2.86
C TYR A 98 -11.03 5.63 -4.17
N HIS A 99 -10.33 6.61 -4.75
CA HIS A 99 -10.81 7.30 -5.94
C HIS A 99 -10.54 6.46 -7.19
N ALA A 100 -11.58 5.82 -7.74
CA ALA A 100 -11.47 5.01 -8.96
C ALA A 100 -11.04 5.81 -10.23
N SER A 101 -11.02 7.15 -10.14
CA SER A 101 -10.50 8.06 -11.15
C SER A 101 -8.98 8.22 -11.12
N ASN A 102 -8.32 7.90 -10.00
CA ASN A 102 -6.86 7.93 -9.94
C ASN A 102 -6.28 6.82 -10.79
N SER A 103 -5.22 7.12 -11.52
CA SER A 103 -4.54 6.14 -12.37
C SER A 103 -3.83 5.09 -11.54
N TYR A 104 -3.17 5.50 -10.45
CA TYR A 104 -2.38 4.64 -9.57
C TYR A 104 -3.02 4.47 -8.19
N HIS A 105 -3.18 5.55 -7.42
CA HIS A 105 -3.62 5.48 -6.02
C HIS A 105 -5.16 5.28 -5.92
N ASN A 106 -5.62 4.12 -6.38
CA ASN A 106 -7.00 3.63 -6.32
C ASN A 106 -7.04 2.29 -5.54
N SER A 107 -8.22 1.68 -5.41
CA SER A 107 -8.38 0.46 -4.59
C SER A 107 -7.62 -0.75 -5.12
N THR A 108 -7.23 -0.76 -6.40
CA THR A 108 -6.39 -1.82 -6.98
C THR A 108 -4.98 -1.75 -6.43
N HIS A 109 -4.42 -0.54 -6.25
CA HIS A 109 -3.12 -0.38 -5.61
C HIS A 109 -3.16 -0.85 -4.16
N ALA A 110 -4.16 -0.41 -3.38
CA ALA A 110 -4.34 -0.88 -2.01
C ALA A 110 -4.51 -2.41 -1.91
N ALA A 111 -5.19 -3.03 -2.88
CA ALA A 111 -5.31 -4.48 -2.97
C ALA A 111 -3.96 -5.15 -3.28
N ASP A 112 -3.13 -4.57 -4.15
CA ASP A 112 -1.78 -5.08 -4.45
C ASP A 112 -0.86 -5.01 -3.21
N VAL A 113 -0.93 -3.92 -2.45
CA VAL A 113 -0.17 -3.73 -1.21
C VAL A 113 -0.66 -4.71 -0.12
N LEU A 114 -1.97 -4.93 -0.01
CA LEU A 114 -2.54 -5.96 0.86
C LEU A 114 -2.03 -7.35 0.48
N HIS A 115 -2.02 -7.69 -0.81
CA HIS A 115 -1.48 -8.95 -1.32
C HIS A 115 0.02 -9.11 -0.98
N ALA A 116 0.85 -8.09 -1.26
CA ALA A 116 2.28 -8.15 -0.93
C ALA A 116 2.52 -8.29 0.58
N THR A 117 1.75 -7.57 1.40
CA THR A 117 1.81 -7.67 2.87
C THR A 117 1.48 -9.08 3.33
N ALA A 118 0.39 -9.68 2.83
CA ALA A 118 0.01 -11.05 3.15
C ALA A 118 1.08 -12.07 2.71
N TYR A 119 1.68 -11.89 1.54
CA TYR A 119 2.80 -12.72 1.06
C TYR A 119 4.01 -12.64 2.00
N PHE A 120 4.37 -11.44 2.46
CA PHE A 120 5.47 -11.25 3.41
C PHE A 120 5.19 -11.86 4.78
N LEU A 121 3.97 -11.71 5.31
CA LEU A 121 3.56 -12.35 6.56
C LEU A 121 3.65 -13.88 6.49
N GLY A 122 3.48 -14.47 5.29
CA GLY A 122 3.67 -15.90 5.05
C GLY A 122 5.13 -16.39 5.10
N LYS A 123 6.12 -15.49 5.12
CA LYS A 123 7.54 -15.87 5.16
C LYS A 123 7.94 -16.32 6.56
N GLU A 124 8.71 -17.42 6.62
CA GLU A 124 9.09 -18.07 7.88
C GLU A 124 9.72 -17.10 8.89
N ARG A 125 10.69 -16.28 8.44
CA ARG A 125 11.36 -15.32 9.33
C ARG A 125 10.43 -14.21 9.79
N VAL A 126 9.48 -13.78 8.95
CA VAL A 126 8.50 -12.76 9.33
C VAL A 126 7.53 -13.34 10.37
N LYS A 127 6.94 -14.50 10.06
CA LYS A 127 6.02 -15.22 10.95
C LYS A 127 6.65 -15.56 12.31
N GLY A 128 7.96 -15.87 12.34
CA GLY A 128 8.68 -16.16 13.59
C GLY A 128 9.00 -14.94 14.45
N ASN A 129 8.85 -13.71 13.94
CA ASN A 129 9.20 -12.47 14.65
C ASN A 129 8.00 -11.56 14.94
N LEU A 130 6.83 -11.82 14.37
CA LEU A 130 5.62 -11.02 14.57
C LEU A 130 4.56 -11.84 15.32
N ASP A 131 3.75 -11.17 16.13
CA ASP A 131 2.58 -11.81 16.76
C ASP A 131 1.29 -11.53 15.99
N GLN A 132 0.19 -12.17 16.39
CA GLN A 132 -1.09 -12.01 15.71
C GLN A 132 -1.59 -10.55 15.68
N LEU A 133 -1.25 -9.74 16.70
CA LEU A 133 -1.61 -8.31 16.71
C LEU A 133 -0.86 -7.57 15.59
N ASP A 134 0.41 -7.88 15.38
CA ASP A 134 1.21 -7.31 14.29
C ASP A 134 0.69 -7.70 12.91
N GLU A 135 0.33 -8.97 12.71
CA GLU A 135 -0.24 -9.48 11.46
C GLU A 135 -1.54 -8.73 11.13
N VAL A 136 -2.44 -8.63 12.11
CA VAL A 136 -3.71 -7.90 11.98
C VAL A 136 -3.47 -6.40 11.72
N ALA A 137 -2.51 -5.80 12.42
CA ALA A 137 -2.15 -4.40 12.20
C ALA A 137 -1.64 -4.17 10.77
N ALA A 138 -0.80 -5.07 10.27
CA ALA A 138 -0.19 -4.96 8.95
C ALA A 138 -1.22 -5.07 7.82
N LEU A 139 -2.13 -6.05 7.90
CA LEU A 139 -3.19 -6.23 6.90
C LEU A 139 -4.16 -5.04 6.89
N ILE A 140 -4.53 -4.51 8.06
CA ILE A 140 -5.38 -3.33 8.16
C ILE A 140 -4.64 -2.09 7.63
N ALA A 141 -3.39 -1.89 8.01
CA ALA A 141 -2.57 -0.77 7.52
C ALA A 141 -2.47 -0.78 5.99
N ALA A 142 -2.11 -1.92 5.37
CA ALA A 142 -2.06 -2.07 3.92
C ALA A 142 -3.39 -1.73 3.24
N THR A 143 -4.51 -2.15 3.83
CA THR A 143 -5.86 -1.90 3.31
C THR A 143 -6.24 -0.42 3.30
N VAL A 144 -5.70 0.39 4.22
CA VAL A 144 -6.13 1.78 4.43
C VAL A 144 -5.06 2.83 4.15
N HIS A 145 -3.82 2.44 3.86
CA HIS A 145 -2.66 3.34 3.87
C HIS A 145 -2.78 4.55 2.94
N ASP A 146 -3.64 4.47 1.93
CA ASP A 146 -3.87 5.48 0.89
C ASP A 146 -5.36 5.85 0.71
N VAL A 147 -6.21 5.53 1.69
CA VAL A 147 -7.65 5.80 1.57
C VAL A 147 -7.89 7.31 1.35
N ASP A 148 -8.70 7.66 0.34
CA ASP A 148 -8.97 9.05 -0.06
C ASP A 148 -7.76 9.82 -0.60
N HIS A 149 -6.75 9.13 -1.14
CA HIS A 149 -5.66 9.77 -1.86
C HIS A 149 -6.18 10.59 -3.07
N PRO A 150 -5.81 11.88 -3.21
CA PRO A 150 -6.37 12.77 -4.23
C PRO A 150 -5.66 12.69 -5.60
N GLY A 151 -4.74 11.74 -5.75
CA GLY A 151 -3.90 11.60 -6.94
C GLY A 151 -2.84 12.70 -7.07
N ARG A 152 -2.44 13.31 -5.95
CA ARG A 152 -1.47 14.40 -5.87
C ARG A 152 -0.55 14.19 -4.68
N THR A 153 0.71 14.60 -4.79
CA THR A 153 1.70 14.45 -3.72
C THR A 153 1.51 15.47 -2.59
N ASN A 154 2.07 15.17 -1.41
CA ASN A 154 2.14 16.13 -0.28
C ASN A 154 2.69 17.50 -0.73
N SER A 155 3.74 17.52 -1.55
CA SER A 155 4.35 18.78 -2.02
C SER A 155 3.39 19.63 -2.86
N PHE A 156 2.55 19.00 -3.68
CA PHE A 156 1.49 19.71 -4.42
C PHE A 156 0.47 20.32 -3.46
N LEU A 157 -0.01 19.53 -2.50
CA LEU A 157 -1.03 19.97 -1.54
C LEU A 157 -0.56 21.17 -0.71
N CYS A 158 0.69 21.17 -0.27
CA CYS A 158 1.29 22.29 0.46
C CYS A 158 1.43 23.52 -0.43
N ASN A 159 1.97 23.37 -1.64
CA ASN A 159 2.14 24.49 -2.58
C ASN A 159 0.80 25.11 -3.02
N ALA A 160 -0.25 24.30 -3.13
CA ALA A 160 -1.60 24.75 -3.47
C ALA A 160 -2.35 25.37 -2.27
N GLY A 161 -1.83 25.25 -1.05
CA GLY A 161 -2.54 25.68 0.17
C GLY A 161 -3.86 24.93 0.37
N SER A 162 -3.87 23.62 0.07
CA SER A 162 -5.08 22.80 0.16
C SER A 162 -5.62 22.71 1.59
N GLU A 163 -6.90 22.37 1.75
CA GLU A 163 -7.51 22.20 3.07
C GLU A 163 -6.80 21.14 3.93
N LEU A 164 -6.36 20.04 3.32
CA LEU A 164 -5.60 19.00 4.02
C LEU A 164 -4.23 19.51 4.48
N ALA A 165 -3.51 20.25 3.61
CA ALA A 165 -2.21 20.81 3.97
C ALA A 165 -2.32 21.79 5.15
N ILE A 166 -3.35 22.64 5.15
CA ILE A 166 -3.66 23.53 6.27
C ILE A 166 -4.01 22.74 7.54
N LEU A 167 -4.86 21.71 7.43
CA LEU A 167 -5.29 20.88 8.55
C LEU A 167 -4.11 20.16 9.22
N TYR A 168 -3.18 19.63 8.43
CA TYR A 168 -2.02 18.87 8.88
C TYR A 168 -0.73 19.68 8.98
N ASN A 169 -0.80 21.01 8.82
CA ASN A 169 0.32 21.94 8.97
C ASN A 169 1.54 21.51 8.12
N ASP A 170 1.29 21.17 6.86
CA ASP A 170 2.29 20.74 5.86
C ASP A 170 3.17 19.55 6.28
N THR A 171 2.76 18.77 7.28
CA THR A 171 3.56 17.67 7.86
C THR A 171 2.85 16.33 7.65
N ALA A 172 3.46 15.42 6.89
CA ALA A 172 2.91 14.09 6.57
C ALA A 172 1.41 14.15 6.23
N VAL A 173 1.05 15.07 5.33
CA VAL A 173 -0.33 15.54 5.12
C VAL A 173 -1.25 14.37 4.74
N LEU A 174 -0.87 13.62 3.71
CA LEU A 174 -1.64 12.50 3.18
C LEU A 174 -1.63 11.31 4.13
N GLU A 175 -0.49 10.90 4.65
CA GLU A 175 -0.37 9.75 5.54
C GLU A 175 -1.18 9.97 6.84
N SER A 176 -1.18 11.20 7.35
CA SER A 176 -2.02 11.60 8.48
C SER A 176 -3.51 11.58 8.13
N HIS A 177 -3.87 12.00 6.91
CA HIS A 177 -5.24 11.96 6.40
C HIS A 177 -5.75 10.52 6.25
N HIS A 178 -4.98 9.64 5.60
CA HIS A 178 -5.33 8.23 5.39
C HIS A 178 -5.62 7.54 6.72
N ALA A 179 -4.72 7.68 7.70
CA ALA A 179 -4.91 7.13 9.03
C ALA A 179 -6.15 7.73 9.72
N ALA A 180 -6.31 9.06 9.71
CA ALA A 180 -7.43 9.71 10.38
C ALA A 180 -8.78 9.29 9.79
N LEU A 181 -8.92 9.37 8.46
CA LEU A 181 -10.15 9.05 7.76
C LEU A 181 -10.51 7.58 7.90
N ALA A 182 -9.55 6.65 7.78
CA ALA A 182 -9.79 5.22 7.96
C ALA A 182 -10.48 4.94 9.30
N PHE A 183 -9.96 5.50 10.39
CA PHE A 183 -10.58 5.34 11.70
C PHE A 183 -11.91 6.08 11.85
N GLN A 184 -12.07 7.26 11.26
CA GLN A 184 -13.36 7.97 11.25
C GLN A 184 -14.45 7.14 10.55
N LEU A 185 -14.17 6.62 9.35
CA LEU A 185 -15.08 5.76 8.60
C LEU A 185 -15.44 4.50 9.39
N THR A 186 -14.45 3.88 10.03
CA THR A 186 -14.63 2.65 10.81
C THR A 186 -15.58 2.85 11.99
N VAL A 187 -15.40 3.92 12.77
CA VAL A 187 -16.19 4.14 14.01
C VAL A 187 -17.53 4.85 13.76
N ARG A 188 -17.74 5.41 12.57
CA ARG A 188 -18.95 6.18 12.23
C ARG A 188 -20.22 5.33 12.21
N ASP A 189 -20.14 4.08 11.78
CA ASP A 189 -21.26 3.13 11.76
C ASP A 189 -20.89 1.84 12.49
N ASN A 190 -21.73 1.42 13.43
CA ASN A 190 -21.59 0.16 14.16
C ASN A 190 -21.51 -1.07 13.23
N LYS A 191 -22.06 -1.00 12.02
CA LYS A 191 -21.97 -2.07 11.02
C LYS A 191 -20.59 -2.16 10.36
N CYS A 192 -19.78 -1.10 10.43
CA CYS A 192 -18.44 -1.04 9.85
C CYS A 192 -17.35 -1.09 10.92
N ASN A 193 -17.71 -0.97 12.20
CA ASN A 193 -16.73 -0.91 13.28
C ASN A 193 -16.19 -2.31 13.62
N ILE A 194 -15.16 -2.74 12.89
CA ILE A 194 -14.44 -4.00 13.11
C ILE A 194 -13.74 -4.07 14.47
N PHE A 195 -13.58 -2.95 15.18
CA PHE A 195 -12.94 -2.89 16.50
C PHE A 195 -13.93 -2.86 17.66
N LYS A 196 -15.25 -2.91 17.39
CA LYS A 196 -16.30 -2.63 18.37
C LYS A 196 -16.22 -3.48 19.63
N ASN A 197 -15.83 -4.75 19.50
CA ASN A 197 -15.85 -5.73 20.58
C ASN A 197 -14.49 -5.91 21.26
N MET A 198 -13.45 -5.20 20.79
CA MET A 198 -12.11 -5.28 21.38
C MET A 198 -12.04 -4.64 22.76
N GLU A 199 -11.19 -5.18 23.63
CA GLU A 199 -10.84 -4.52 24.87
C GLU A 199 -10.10 -3.20 24.60
N ARG A 200 -10.34 -2.18 25.42
CA ARG A 200 -9.78 -0.83 25.24
C ARG A 200 -8.25 -0.82 25.18
N THR A 201 -7.57 -1.65 25.95
CA THR A 201 -6.10 -1.72 25.97
C THR A 201 -5.56 -2.33 24.68
N GLN A 202 -6.13 -3.45 24.22
CA GLN A 202 -5.78 -4.10 22.96
C GLN A 202 -6.06 -3.20 21.75
N PHE A 203 -7.23 -2.56 21.71
CA PHE A 203 -7.56 -1.60 20.64
C PHE A 203 -6.55 -0.44 20.58
N ARG A 204 -6.11 0.09 21.74
CA ARG A 204 -5.10 1.16 21.77
C ARG A 204 -3.78 0.71 21.16
N THR A 205 -3.30 -0.48 21.52
CA THR A 205 -2.06 -1.04 20.98
C THR A 205 -2.17 -1.31 19.47
N LEU A 206 -3.27 -1.93 19.03
CA LEU A 206 -3.52 -2.19 17.62
C LEU A 206 -3.63 -0.89 16.81
N ARG A 207 -4.40 0.09 17.30
CA ARG A 207 -4.53 1.41 16.68
C ARG A 207 -3.18 2.09 16.53
N GLN A 208 -2.34 2.05 17.57
CA GLN A 208 -1.02 2.66 17.52
C GLN A 208 -0.14 1.99 16.47
N ALA A 209 -0.19 0.66 16.35
CA ALA A 209 0.55 -0.09 15.33
C ALA A 209 0.08 0.25 13.91
N ILE A 210 -1.22 0.31 13.66
CA ILE A 210 -1.78 0.67 12.34
C ILE A 210 -1.34 2.08 11.94
N ILE A 211 -1.49 3.07 12.84
CA ILE A 211 -1.08 4.46 12.58
C ILE A 211 0.41 4.54 12.29
N ASP A 212 1.23 3.83 13.06
CA ASP A 212 2.67 3.82 12.86
C ASP A 212 3.08 3.30 11.48
N MET A 213 2.42 2.23 11.02
CA MET A 213 2.68 1.63 9.71
C MET A 213 2.23 2.57 8.57
N VAL A 214 1.05 3.17 8.68
CA VAL A 214 0.56 4.13 7.67
C VAL A 214 1.48 5.36 7.61
N LEU A 215 1.90 5.91 8.74
CA LEU A 215 2.83 7.05 8.74
C LEU A 215 4.23 6.70 8.21
N ALA A 216 4.61 5.42 8.24
CA ALA A 216 5.91 4.96 7.72
C ALA A 216 5.95 4.89 6.19
N THR A 217 4.81 4.92 5.49
CA THR A 217 4.77 4.94 4.02
C THR A 217 5.31 6.26 3.45
N GLU A 218 5.30 7.34 4.25
CA GLU A 218 5.85 8.65 3.85
C GLU A 218 7.28 8.52 3.28
N MET A 219 7.44 8.90 2.02
CA MET A 219 8.69 8.69 1.29
C MET A 219 9.82 9.63 1.73
N THR A 220 9.53 10.76 2.36
CA THR A 220 10.56 11.68 2.91
C THR A 220 11.38 11.02 4.02
N ARG A 221 10.81 10.01 4.69
CA ARG A 221 11.44 9.22 5.76
C ARG A 221 11.98 7.87 5.29
N HIS A 222 11.99 7.62 3.98
CA HIS A 222 12.42 6.34 3.40
C HIS A 222 13.78 5.88 3.95
N PHE A 223 14.83 6.69 3.80
CA PHE A 223 16.18 6.32 4.25
C PHE A 223 16.30 6.19 5.77
N GLU A 224 15.51 6.95 6.54
CA GLU A 224 15.48 6.80 8.00
C GLU A 224 15.02 5.39 8.38
N HIS A 225 13.94 4.91 7.77
CA HIS A 225 13.37 3.59 8.05
C HIS A 225 14.28 2.46 7.55
N VAL A 226 14.78 2.54 6.31
CA VAL A 226 15.67 1.52 5.74
C VAL A 226 16.96 1.40 6.54
N ASN A 227 17.59 2.52 6.92
CA ASN A 227 18.83 2.50 7.69
C ASN A 227 18.61 1.96 9.11
N LYS A 228 17.51 2.31 9.78
CA LYS A 228 17.17 1.74 11.09
C LYS A 228 16.97 0.23 11.01
N PHE A 229 16.25 -0.24 9.99
CA PHE A 229 16.07 -1.68 9.75
C PHE A 229 17.41 -2.38 9.51
N ALA A 230 18.23 -1.89 8.59
CA ALA A 230 19.53 -2.50 8.28
C ALA A 230 20.47 -2.55 9.49
N ASN A 231 20.52 -1.48 10.29
CA ASN A 231 21.42 -1.39 11.43
C ASN A 231 20.95 -2.20 12.65
N SER A 232 19.64 -2.25 12.91
CA SER A 232 19.11 -2.88 14.12
C SER A 232 18.62 -4.31 13.90
N ILE A 233 18.36 -4.71 12.65
CA ILE A 233 17.87 -6.06 12.30
C ILE A 233 18.96 -6.83 11.54
N ASN A 234 19.34 -6.38 10.33
CA ASN A 234 20.23 -7.16 9.46
C ASN A 234 21.64 -7.34 10.02
N LYS A 235 22.29 -6.26 10.48
CA LYS A 235 23.67 -6.34 11.02
C LYS A 235 23.77 -7.28 12.24
N PRO A 236 22.91 -7.18 13.27
CA PRO A 236 22.93 -8.14 14.37
C PRO A 236 22.68 -9.58 13.93
N ILE A 237 21.72 -9.79 13.03
CA ILE A 237 21.41 -11.11 12.48
C ILE A 237 22.64 -11.74 11.80
N ALA A 238 23.29 -11.00 10.89
CA ALA A 238 24.47 -11.49 10.18
C ALA A 238 25.61 -11.84 11.16
N SER A 239 25.85 -11.00 12.17
CA SER A 239 26.88 -11.26 13.18
C SER A 239 26.62 -12.53 14.01
N ILE A 240 25.34 -12.82 14.30
CA ILE A 240 24.96 -14.04 15.02
C ILE A 240 25.16 -15.25 14.13
N GLU A 241 24.69 -15.20 12.87
CA GLU A 241 24.81 -16.29 11.90
C GLU A 241 26.29 -16.68 11.67
N GLU A 242 27.18 -15.69 11.50
CA GLU A 242 28.64 -15.89 11.39
C GLU A 242 29.27 -16.53 12.65
N SER A 243 28.81 -16.14 13.85
CA SER A 243 29.32 -16.70 15.11
C SER A 243 28.87 -18.14 15.35
N SER A 244 27.63 -18.47 14.95
CA SER A 244 27.07 -19.83 15.04
C SER A 244 27.66 -20.80 14.02
N SER A 245 28.08 -20.33 12.84
CA SER A 245 28.79 -21.18 11.87
C SER A 245 30.21 -21.58 12.32
N ASN A 246 30.78 -20.90 13.31
CA ASN A 246 32.13 -21.14 13.83
C ASN A 246 32.17 -21.95 15.14
N SER A 247 31.01 -22.34 15.69
CA SER A 247 30.92 -23.03 16.98
C SER A 247 30.16 -24.36 16.85
N GLU A 248 30.87 -25.44 16.51
CA GLU A 248 30.33 -26.80 16.67
C GLU A 248 30.22 -27.13 18.17
N GLY A 249 28.98 -27.16 18.68
CA GLY A 249 28.67 -27.77 19.97
C GLY A 249 28.72 -26.82 21.17
N SER A 250 27.63 -26.08 21.40
CA SER A 250 27.13 -25.85 22.75
C SER A 250 25.64 -25.50 22.71
N ASP A 251 24.84 -26.20 23.51
CA ASP A 251 23.43 -25.90 23.80
C ASP A 251 23.34 -24.59 24.59
N TYR A 252 23.63 -23.46 23.94
CA TYR A 252 23.20 -22.16 24.42
C TYR A 252 21.75 -21.97 24.01
N GLU A 253 20.87 -21.86 25.01
CA GLU A 253 19.49 -21.40 24.81
C GLU A 253 19.50 -20.20 23.85
N SER A 254 18.82 -20.39 22.72
CA SER A 254 18.79 -19.45 21.61
C SER A 254 18.48 -18.03 22.09
N PRO A 255 19.09 -16.96 21.54
CA PRO A 255 18.73 -15.58 21.86
C PRO A 255 17.40 -15.19 21.18
N ALA A 256 16.35 -15.98 21.39
CA ALA A 256 15.00 -15.68 20.93
C ALA A 256 14.44 -14.43 21.63
N SER A 257 14.89 -14.14 22.86
CA SER A 257 14.42 -13.01 23.67
C SER A 257 14.90 -11.64 23.18
N SER A 258 16.05 -11.54 22.49
CA SER A 258 16.53 -10.28 21.89
C SER A 258 16.03 -10.04 20.47
N ARG A 259 15.68 -11.11 19.73
CA ARG A 259 15.14 -11.04 18.37
C ARG A 259 13.72 -10.48 18.33
N ASN A 260 12.91 -10.79 19.34
CA ASN A 260 11.49 -10.43 19.42
C ASN A 260 11.20 -9.19 20.28
N SER A 261 12.12 -8.20 20.31
CA SER A 261 11.88 -6.96 21.03
C SER A 261 10.73 -6.17 20.37
N LEU A 262 9.98 -5.41 21.17
CA LEU A 262 8.89 -4.56 20.65
C LEU A 262 9.41 -3.54 19.61
N GLU A 263 10.64 -3.06 19.81
CA GLU A 263 11.31 -2.16 18.86
C GLU A 263 11.65 -2.86 17.55
N ASN A 264 12.16 -4.09 17.58
CA ASN A 264 12.47 -4.85 16.37
C ASN A 264 11.19 -5.16 15.57
N ARG A 265 10.12 -5.59 16.26
CA ARG A 265 8.80 -5.80 15.64
C ARG A 265 8.29 -4.55 14.95
N LEU A 266 8.47 -3.38 15.57
CA LEU A 266 8.11 -2.09 14.97
C LEU A 266 8.89 -1.84 13.68
N LEU A 267 10.22 -2.04 13.69
CA LEU A 267 11.06 -1.85 12.52
C LEU A 267 10.73 -2.85 11.39
N ILE A 268 10.45 -4.10 11.72
CA ILE A 268 10.04 -5.14 10.76
C ILE A 268 8.71 -4.74 10.10
N LYS A 269 7.71 -4.31 10.88
CA LYS A 269 6.41 -3.86 10.35
C LYS A 269 6.56 -2.65 9.42
N ARG A 270 7.33 -1.64 9.83
CA ARG A 270 7.59 -0.45 8.99
C ARG A 270 8.30 -0.84 7.69
N MET A 271 9.32 -1.69 7.75
CA MET A 271 10.02 -2.15 6.55
C MET A 271 9.08 -2.94 5.63
N MET A 272 8.26 -3.83 6.20
CA MET A 272 7.32 -4.65 5.43
C MET A 272 6.31 -3.82 4.66
N ILE A 273 5.62 -2.87 5.31
CA ILE A 273 4.62 -2.06 4.62
C ILE A 273 5.26 -1.19 3.54
N LYS A 274 6.45 -0.64 3.79
CA LYS A 274 7.19 0.14 2.78
C LYS A 274 7.61 -0.72 1.59
N CYS A 275 8.10 -1.94 1.83
CA CYS A 275 8.41 -2.87 0.75
C CYS A 275 7.16 -3.25 -0.04
N ALA A 276 6.03 -3.48 0.63
CA ALA A 276 4.77 -3.85 -0.01
C ALA A 276 4.22 -2.72 -0.89
N ASP A 277 4.27 -1.49 -0.37
CA ASP A 277 3.80 -0.27 -1.01
C ASP A 277 4.48 -0.01 -2.37
N VAL A 278 5.81 -0.12 -2.42
CA VAL A 278 6.58 0.11 -3.67
C VAL A 278 7.10 -1.20 -4.31
N ALA A 279 6.36 -2.30 -4.17
CA ALA A 279 6.76 -3.62 -4.68
C ALA A 279 6.66 -3.80 -6.20
N ASN A 280 6.10 -2.82 -6.92
CA ASN A 280 5.82 -2.92 -8.36
C ASN A 280 7.03 -3.33 -9.22
N PRO A 281 8.26 -2.82 -8.98
CA PRO A 281 9.48 -3.28 -9.65
C PRO A 281 9.80 -4.77 -9.48
N CYS A 282 9.29 -5.41 -8.44
CA CYS A 282 9.53 -6.81 -8.11
C CYS A 282 8.40 -7.73 -8.59
N ARG A 283 7.37 -7.20 -9.26
CA ARG A 283 6.27 -7.99 -9.84
C ARG A 283 6.67 -8.60 -11.19
N PRO A 284 5.95 -9.63 -11.69
CA PRO A 284 6.06 -10.05 -13.09
C PRO A 284 6.02 -8.88 -14.06
N LEU A 285 6.82 -8.97 -15.13
CA LEU A 285 7.10 -7.84 -16.04
C LEU A 285 5.84 -7.09 -16.52
N GLU A 286 4.80 -7.80 -16.93
CA GLU A 286 3.57 -7.16 -17.42
C GLU A 286 2.88 -6.32 -16.34
N LEU A 287 2.92 -6.76 -15.07
CA LEU A 287 2.40 -5.98 -13.95
C LEU A 287 3.31 -4.80 -13.62
N CYS A 288 4.63 -4.98 -13.67
CA CYS A 288 5.60 -3.92 -13.48
C CYS A 288 5.40 -2.78 -14.49
N ILE A 289 5.21 -3.12 -15.77
CA ILE A 289 4.95 -2.18 -16.86
C ILE A 289 3.64 -1.41 -16.63
N GLU A 290 2.55 -2.12 -16.31
CA GLU A 290 1.25 -1.49 -16.07
C GLU A 290 1.28 -0.54 -14.86
N TRP A 291 1.92 -0.95 -13.76
CA TRP A 291 2.09 -0.07 -12.60
C TRP A 291 2.95 1.16 -12.91
N ALA A 292 4.03 1.00 -13.68
CA ALA A 292 4.85 2.11 -14.16
C ALA A 292 4.02 3.07 -15.05
N ALA A 293 3.09 2.54 -15.85
CA ALA A 293 2.18 3.34 -16.67
C ALA A 293 1.24 4.18 -15.81
N ARG A 294 0.58 3.54 -14.85
CA ARG A 294 -0.39 4.15 -13.94
C ARG A 294 0.22 5.28 -13.13
N ILE A 295 1.37 5.06 -12.50
CA ILE A 295 2.04 6.09 -11.69
C ILE A 295 2.56 7.23 -12.56
N SER A 296 3.05 6.94 -13.77
CA SER A 296 3.52 7.97 -14.70
C SER A 296 2.39 8.90 -15.12
N GLU A 297 1.22 8.35 -15.49
CA GLU A 297 0.06 9.19 -15.85
C GLU A 297 -0.41 10.06 -14.68
N GLU A 298 -0.38 9.53 -13.46
CA GLU A 298 -0.80 10.30 -12.29
C GLU A 298 0.16 11.47 -12.00
N TYR A 299 1.47 11.24 -12.11
CA TYR A 299 2.47 12.31 -12.02
C TYR A 299 2.37 13.31 -13.18
N PHE A 300 2.07 12.84 -14.39
CA PHE A 300 1.85 13.74 -15.53
C PHE A 300 0.64 14.64 -15.30
N ALA A 301 -0.47 14.08 -14.81
CA ALA A 301 -1.67 14.84 -14.49
C ALA A 301 -1.40 15.90 -13.42
N GLN A 302 -0.58 15.59 -12.41
CA GLN A 302 -0.12 16.59 -11.43
C GLN A 302 0.72 17.69 -12.10
N THR A 303 1.75 17.34 -12.86
CA THR A 303 2.64 18.32 -13.52
C THR A 303 1.87 19.25 -14.45
N ASP A 304 0.90 18.72 -15.20
CA ASP A 304 0.03 19.52 -16.07
C ASP A 304 -0.81 20.51 -15.25
N GLU A 305 -1.34 20.06 -14.11
CA GLU A 305 -2.11 20.90 -13.22
C GLU A 305 -1.26 21.99 -12.54
N GLU A 306 -0.06 21.66 -12.07
CA GLU A 306 0.89 22.62 -11.49
C GLU A 306 1.16 23.76 -12.47
N LYS A 307 1.48 23.43 -13.73
CA LYS A 307 1.70 24.41 -14.79
C LYS A 307 0.46 25.24 -15.09
N ARG A 308 -0.71 24.60 -15.17
CA ARG A 308 -1.99 25.27 -15.47
C ARG A 308 -2.37 26.27 -14.37
N GLN A 309 -2.13 25.93 -13.11
CA GLN A 309 -2.44 26.79 -11.97
C GLN A 309 -1.31 27.79 -11.64
N GLY A 310 -0.15 27.69 -12.30
CA GLY A 310 1.01 28.52 -12.00
C GLY A 310 1.67 28.19 -10.65
N LEU A 311 1.48 26.95 -10.17
CA LEU A 311 2.15 26.45 -8.96
C LEU A 311 3.61 26.08 -9.26
N PRO A 312 4.49 26.05 -8.24
CA PRO A 312 5.82 25.49 -8.38
C PRO A 312 5.75 24.02 -8.84
N VAL A 313 6.38 23.71 -9.98
CA VAL A 313 6.42 22.34 -10.51
C VAL A 313 7.40 21.51 -9.68
N VAL A 314 6.89 20.56 -8.90
CA VAL A 314 7.71 19.79 -7.92
C VAL A 314 8.37 18.56 -8.54
N MET A 315 7.85 18.11 -9.70
CA MET A 315 8.31 16.93 -10.43
C MET A 315 8.68 17.27 -11.88
N PRO A 316 9.67 18.15 -12.14
CA PRO A 316 9.97 18.64 -13.49
C PRO A 316 10.39 17.55 -14.49
N VAL A 317 10.89 16.40 -14.00
CA VAL A 317 11.23 15.25 -14.84
C VAL A 317 9.98 14.52 -15.35
N PHE A 318 8.89 14.53 -14.57
CA PHE A 318 7.62 13.87 -14.89
C PHE A 318 6.66 14.79 -15.64
N ASP A 319 7.11 15.30 -16.78
CA ASP A 319 6.28 15.97 -17.77
C ASP A 319 6.03 15.02 -18.94
N ARG A 320 4.75 14.77 -19.28
CA ARG A 320 4.38 13.81 -20.35
C ARG A 320 5.04 14.11 -21.70
N ASN A 321 5.46 15.35 -21.94
CA ASN A 321 6.08 15.77 -23.20
C ASN A 321 7.59 15.47 -23.25
N THR A 322 8.25 15.31 -22.10
CA THR A 322 9.71 15.19 -22.02
C THR A 322 10.20 13.95 -21.30
N CYS A 323 9.41 13.41 -20.37
CA CYS A 323 9.74 12.27 -19.53
C CYS A 323 10.12 11.03 -20.37
N SER A 324 11.17 10.34 -19.94
CA SER A 324 11.44 8.96 -20.36
C SER A 324 11.02 8.05 -19.21
N ILE A 325 9.97 7.26 -19.42
CA ILE A 325 9.49 6.34 -18.39
C ILE A 325 10.55 5.28 -18.06
N PRO A 326 11.21 4.61 -19.03
CA PRO A 326 12.27 3.64 -18.73
C PRO A 326 13.40 4.22 -17.88
N LYS A 327 13.89 5.41 -18.23
CA LYS A 327 14.94 6.08 -17.47
C LYS A 327 14.50 6.46 -16.05
N SER A 328 13.25 6.88 -15.90
CA SER A 328 12.68 7.22 -14.59
C SER A 328 12.52 5.97 -13.72
N GLN A 329 12.08 4.84 -14.30
CA GLN A 329 12.00 3.55 -13.60
C GLN A 329 13.37 3.06 -13.16
N ILE A 330 14.39 3.11 -14.03
CA ILE A 330 15.78 2.79 -13.67
C ILE A 330 16.24 3.66 -12.49
N SER A 331 16.04 4.98 -12.57
CA SER A 331 16.47 5.91 -11.53
C SER A 331 15.77 5.63 -10.19
N PHE A 332 14.48 5.30 -10.23
CA PHE A 332 13.71 4.91 -9.05
C PHE A 332 14.23 3.59 -8.46
N MET A 333 14.51 2.60 -9.31
CA MET A 333 15.05 1.31 -8.88
C MET A 333 16.45 1.44 -8.25
N ASP A 334 17.31 2.26 -8.85
CA ASP A 334 18.66 2.52 -8.35
C ASP A 334 18.64 3.28 -7.02
N TYR A 335 17.75 4.28 -6.88
CA TYR A 335 17.80 5.21 -5.75
C TYR A 335 17.01 4.76 -4.51
N PHE A 336 15.92 4.00 -4.68
CA PHE A 336 15.05 3.59 -3.56
C PHE A 336 14.90 2.08 -3.43
N ILE A 337 14.79 1.35 -4.53
CA ILE A 337 14.28 -0.03 -4.51
C ILE A 337 15.39 -1.02 -4.22
N SER A 338 16.53 -0.91 -4.91
CA SER A 338 17.59 -1.91 -4.84
C SER A 338 18.08 -2.12 -3.40
N ASP A 339 18.48 -1.06 -2.69
CA ASP A 339 18.97 -1.18 -1.31
C ASP A 339 17.88 -1.63 -0.32
N MET A 340 16.65 -1.14 -0.51
CA MET A 340 15.52 -1.51 0.33
C MET A 340 15.19 -3.01 0.19
N PHE A 341 15.07 -3.51 -1.05
CA PHE A 341 14.75 -4.90 -1.30
C PHE A 341 15.92 -5.84 -1.01
N ASN A 342 17.17 -5.43 -1.23
CA ASN A 342 18.33 -6.20 -0.76
C ASN A 342 18.31 -6.37 0.76
N ALA A 343 18.00 -5.30 1.51
CA ALA A 343 17.88 -5.38 2.96
C ALA A 343 16.70 -6.27 3.39
N TRP A 344 15.56 -6.17 2.71
CA TRP A 344 14.38 -6.97 3.02
C TRP A 344 14.55 -8.45 2.63
N ASP A 345 15.17 -8.76 1.49
CA ASP A 345 15.49 -10.11 1.04
C ASP A 345 16.47 -10.80 2.00
N ALA A 346 17.52 -10.11 2.44
CA ALA A 346 18.46 -10.63 3.43
C ALA A 346 17.78 -11.05 4.74
N PHE A 347 16.65 -10.41 5.08
CA PHE A 347 15.82 -10.81 6.21
C PHE A 347 14.79 -11.89 5.83
N ALA A 348 13.90 -11.61 4.88
CA ALA A 348 12.70 -12.40 4.62
C ALA A 348 12.87 -13.54 3.60
N SER A 349 14.02 -13.64 2.92
CA SER A 349 14.31 -14.59 1.83
C SER A 349 13.26 -14.58 0.71
N LEU A 350 13.53 -13.75 -0.29
CA LEU A 350 12.63 -13.37 -1.37
C LEU A 350 13.27 -13.56 -2.76
N PRO A 351 13.91 -14.70 -3.07
CA PRO A 351 14.69 -14.87 -4.30
C PRO A 351 13.88 -14.63 -5.58
N GLY A 352 12.61 -15.06 -5.64
CA GLY A 352 11.74 -14.82 -6.80
C GLY A 352 11.42 -13.34 -7.03
N LEU A 353 11.32 -12.53 -5.97
CA LEU A 353 11.12 -11.07 -6.11
C LEU A 353 12.39 -10.41 -6.64
N MET A 354 13.56 -10.87 -6.19
CA MET A 354 14.85 -10.35 -6.61
C MET A 354 15.15 -10.71 -8.08
N GLU A 355 14.71 -11.89 -8.54
CA GLU A 355 14.76 -12.29 -9.94
C GLU A 355 13.91 -11.36 -10.82
N HIS A 356 12.63 -11.15 -10.46
CA HIS A 356 11.76 -10.19 -11.16
C HIS A 356 12.36 -8.78 -11.18
N LEU A 357 12.90 -8.30 -10.05
CA LEU A 357 13.55 -6.99 -9.99
C LEU A 357 14.72 -6.89 -10.97
N ALA A 358 15.58 -7.90 -11.01
CA ALA A 358 16.73 -7.92 -11.92
C ALA A 358 16.30 -7.96 -13.39
N ASP A 359 15.27 -8.75 -13.73
CA ASP A 359 14.78 -8.87 -15.10
C ASP A 359 14.02 -7.63 -15.56
N ASN A 360 13.21 -7.03 -14.69
CA ASN A 360 12.53 -5.76 -14.96
C ASN A 360 13.55 -4.62 -15.13
N TYR A 361 14.63 -4.61 -14.34
CA TYR A 361 15.72 -3.64 -14.51
C TYR A 361 16.39 -3.77 -15.88
N LYS A 362 16.70 -5.01 -16.32
CA LYS A 362 17.24 -5.28 -17.67
C LYS A 362 16.27 -4.83 -18.76
N TYR A 363 14.98 -5.07 -18.58
CA TYR A 363 13.94 -4.62 -19.51
C TYR A 363 13.99 -3.11 -19.69
N TRP A 364 13.94 -2.34 -18.60
CA TRP A 364 13.99 -0.88 -18.69
C TRP A 364 15.31 -0.36 -19.27
N LYS A 365 16.45 -0.98 -18.94
CA LYS A 365 17.76 -0.66 -19.53
C LYS A 365 17.76 -0.85 -21.04
N SER A 366 17.19 -1.96 -21.53
CA SER A 366 17.11 -2.22 -22.98
C SER A 366 16.28 -1.15 -23.70
N LEU A 367 15.18 -0.67 -23.09
CA LEU A 367 14.37 0.42 -23.65
C LEU A 367 15.13 1.75 -23.66
N ASP A 368 15.85 2.07 -22.59
CA ASP A 368 16.67 3.30 -22.51
C ASP A 368 17.82 3.30 -23.54
N GLU A 369 18.48 2.15 -23.75
CA GLU A 369 19.51 1.96 -24.78
C GLU A 369 18.95 2.15 -26.20
N MET A 370 17.72 1.69 -26.45
CA MET A 370 16.98 1.96 -27.69
C MET A 370 16.45 3.40 -27.77
N LYS A 371 16.70 4.25 -26.76
CA LYS A 371 16.17 5.62 -26.64
C LYS A 371 14.63 5.68 -26.68
N CYS A 372 13.97 4.60 -26.27
CA CYS A 372 12.52 4.57 -26.11
C CYS A 372 12.11 5.42 -24.90
N LYS A 373 11.11 6.27 -25.08
CA LYS A 373 10.50 7.03 -23.97
C LYS A 373 9.25 6.35 -23.41
N SER A 374 8.65 5.46 -24.19
CA SER A 374 7.43 4.71 -23.88
C SER A 374 7.71 3.46 -23.04
N LEU A 375 6.63 2.88 -22.54
CA LEU A 375 6.61 1.68 -21.70
C LEU A 375 6.97 0.38 -22.45
N ARG A 376 6.80 0.37 -23.78
CA ARG A 376 7.05 -0.79 -24.65
C ARG A 376 7.87 -0.36 -25.86
N PRO A 377 8.64 -1.29 -26.47
CA PRO A 377 9.33 -0.99 -27.73
C PRO A 377 8.30 -0.72 -28.84
N PRO A 378 8.68 0.04 -29.88
CA PRO A 378 7.81 0.21 -31.05
C PRO A 378 7.49 -1.15 -31.68
N PRO A 379 6.28 -1.35 -32.24
CA PRO A 379 5.95 -2.59 -32.93
C PRO A 379 6.97 -2.84 -34.05
N SER A 380 7.42 -4.09 -34.17
CA SER A 380 8.30 -4.51 -35.27
C SER A 380 7.63 -4.20 -36.60
N PRO A 381 8.37 -3.67 -37.60
CA PRO A 381 7.83 -3.28 -38.89
C PRO A 381 7.26 -4.42 -39.71
#